data_AF-A0A9D3Z234-F1
#
_entry.id   AF-A0A9D3Z234-F1
#
_cell.length_a   1.000
_cell.length_b   1.000
_cell.length_c   1.000
_cell.angle_alpha   90.00
_cell.angle_beta   90.00
_cell.angle_gamma   90.00
#
_symmetry.space_group_name_H-M   'P 1'
#
loop_
_entity.id
_entity.type
_entity.pdbx_description
1 polymer ?
#
loop_
_entity_poly.entity_id
_entity_poly.type
_entity_poly.pdbx_seq_one_letter_code
_entity_poly.pdbx_strand_id
1 'polypeptide(L)'
;MRLKGHIDHKYGGVFTFIMKIFGLVYLWIPIYIAASCPNNCLRCRQDIDWCQTCEAGYYNSDGTCYKCGKPGCLCRHQNECYGCLEGFFRTNWFGYRCEKCMASCRSCTDYNSCSTCRPGFYGLICQNSCSSGCADQCGIYGRCRCKPNFTGALCDRCKDGIYGENCSQQCSPNCSACSDANSCISCRIGYYGDKCEYSCPRTCQVCTSMNYCSKCEDGFHGDKCEYSCPTNCQLCNYENKCSKCKEGFYGLICEHNCSEGCSSCDSSGICLSCRANYSNTNKQCQCTIGLFASSPYTTCTNTTFYTNGNECCPCSRNCKHALCTSDSQCTHGCEDGYYGAGCELECTSRDPSCTACMGETNTTVVCTQCKSGSYSGTNEMCSPCLTACWAGKCNSSDYCEYGCQDGYWNRKCDRKCKDNCSACDQITGACLRCLSARYYGGDCDTPCNNNCVNVSCHLNGTCTRGCNGDYYGSSCETPCSELCARFENEYACSSETGTCMFGCAEGFTGSMCMQVIKQGSGGGNMLPAALGAGCAAFVIIAIVVAVGVFVHIRGRSPMYDTVQRANHANLPEELTYSALQANGM
;
A
#
# COMPACT_ATOMS: atom_id res chain seq x y z
N MET A 1 3.00 -9.69 41.87
CA MET A 1 2.09 -10.84 42.07
C MET A 1 2.44 -11.90 41.04
N ARG A 2 3.05 -13.02 41.45
CA ARG A 2 3.13 -14.25 40.65
C ARG A 2 2.84 -15.42 41.58
N LEU A 3 1.65 -15.98 41.42
CA LEU A 3 1.18 -17.19 42.09
C LEU A 3 2.07 -18.36 41.68
N LYS A 4 2.71 -19.03 42.65
CA LYS A 4 3.26 -20.39 42.50
C LYS A 4 2.36 -21.30 43.31
N GLY A 5 1.59 -22.13 42.63
CA GLY A 5 0.68 -23.10 43.23
C GLY A 5 1.42 -24.28 43.86
N HIS A 6 1.00 -24.60 45.08
CA HIS A 6 1.20 -25.88 45.79
C HIS A 6 0.55 -27.03 45.03
N ILE A 7 1.20 -28.20 44.98
CA ILE A 7 0.55 -29.52 45.10
C ILE A 7 1.48 -30.44 45.92
N ASP A 8 0.99 -30.85 47.09
CA ASP A 8 1.46 -31.99 47.89
C ASP A 8 1.20 -33.31 47.14
N HIS A 9 2.12 -34.28 47.20
CA HIS A 9 1.85 -35.61 47.80
C HIS A 9 3.04 -36.59 47.67
N LYS A 10 3.36 -37.16 48.84
CA LYS A 10 3.81 -38.53 49.13
C LYS A 10 4.09 -39.47 47.94
N TYR A 11 5.27 -40.09 47.97
CA TYR A 11 5.54 -41.35 47.27
C TYR A 11 4.76 -42.51 47.90
N GLY A 12 4.18 -43.34 47.03
CA GLY A 12 3.62 -44.65 47.36
C GLY A 12 2.57 -45.12 46.34
N GLY A 13 2.98 -45.41 45.09
CA GLY A 13 2.10 -46.09 44.14
C GLY A 13 2.56 -46.03 42.68
N VAL A 14 2.84 -47.19 42.08
CA VAL A 14 3.02 -47.36 40.64
C VAL A 14 1.67 -47.13 39.95
N PHE A 15 1.52 -46.09 39.14
CA PHE A 15 0.30 -45.87 38.33
C PHE A 15 0.53 -46.34 36.89
N THR A 16 -0.24 -47.33 36.44
CA THR A 16 -0.32 -47.79 35.05
C THR A 16 -1.42 -47.03 34.30
N PHE A 17 -1.10 -46.36 33.19
CA PHE A 17 -2.09 -45.73 32.31
C PHE A 17 -2.29 -46.60 31.05
N ILE A 18 -3.55 -46.92 30.71
CA ILE A 18 -3.91 -47.66 29.50
C ILE A 18 -4.47 -46.66 28.48
N MET A 19 -3.75 -46.41 27.39
CA MET A 19 -4.28 -45.71 26.22
C MET A 19 -4.61 -46.74 25.12
N LYS A 20 -5.88 -46.76 24.70
CA LYS A 20 -6.36 -47.61 23.61
C LYS A 20 -6.08 -46.91 22.28
N ILE A 21 -5.08 -47.36 21.53
CA ILE A 21 -4.95 -47.07 20.10
C ILE A 21 -5.27 -48.37 19.35
N PHE A 22 -6.07 -48.24 18.29
CA PHE A 22 -6.65 -49.30 17.48
C PHE A 22 -5.69 -50.46 17.19
N GLY A 23 -6.05 -51.66 17.66
CA GLY A 23 -5.54 -52.93 17.14
C GLY A 23 -4.18 -53.41 17.68
N LEU A 24 -4.22 -54.07 18.85
CA LEU A 24 -3.35 -55.20 19.23
C LEU A 24 -1.81 -55.03 19.24
N VAL A 25 -1.27 -54.03 19.95
CA VAL A 25 0.06 -54.13 20.60
C VAL A 25 0.08 -53.33 21.91
N TYR A 26 0.27 -54.00 23.06
CA TYR A 26 0.51 -53.32 24.35
C TYR A 26 2.01 -53.04 24.49
N LEU A 27 2.43 -51.78 24.37
CA LEU A 27 3.80 -51.37 24.69
C LEU A 27 3.86 -50.80 26.11
N TRP A 28 4.61 -51.49 26.98
CA TRP A 28 4.94 -51.03 28.32
C TRP A 28 6.06 -49.98 28.22
N ILE A 29 5.73 -48.71 28.44
CA ILE A 29 6.76 -47.65 28.53
C ILE A 29 6.92 -47.29 30.01
N PRO A 30 8.02 -47.66 30.68
CA PRO A 30 8.33 -47.14 32.00
C PRO A 30 8.66 -45.65 31.89
N ILE A 31 7.80 -44.79 32.44
CA ILE A 31 8.09 -43.36 32.60
C ILE A 31 8.96 -43.21 33.84
N TYR A 32 10.27 -43.09 33.64
CA TYR A 32 11.21 -42.68 34.69
C TYR A 32 11.05 -41.17 34.93
N ILE A 33 10.46 -40.79 36.06
CA ILE A 33 10.54 -39.41 36.55
C ILE A 33 11.88 -39.29 37.28
N ALA A 34 12.79 -38.47 36.76
CA ALA A 34 14.07 -38.20 37.39
C ALA A 34 13.85 -37.55 38.77
N ALA A 35 14.28 -38.21 39.83
CA ALA A 35 14.32 -37.61 41.16
C ALA A 35 15.24 -36.38 41.13
N SER A 36 14.70 -35.21 41.46
CA SER A 36 15.45 -33.95 41.49
C SER A 36 16.06 -33.74 42.87
N CYS A 37 17.30 -33.27 42.92
CA CYS A 37 17.98 -32.95 44.18
C CYS A 37 17.22 -31.86 44.99
N PRO A 38 17.51 -31.72 46.30
CA PRO A 38 16.93 -30.66 47.13
C PRO A 38 17.18 -29.26 46.55
N ASN A 39 16.33 -28.29 46.89
CA ASN A 39 16.44 -26.93 46.36
C ASN A 39 17.83 -26.33 46.59
N ASN A 40 18.37 -25.71 45.53
CA ASN A 40 19.69 -25.08 45.51
C ASN A 40 20.87 -26.07 45.66
N CYS A 41 20.66 -27.34 45.28
CA CYS A 41 21.66 -28.40 45.30
C CYS A 41 22.03 -28.85 43.88
N LEU A 42 23.32 -28.74 43.51
CA LEU A 42 23.85 -29.19 42.23
C LEU A 42 24.10 -30.70 42.16
N ARG A 43 24.46 -31.32 43.30
CA ARG A 43 24.69 -32.77 43.40
C ARG A 43 24.24 -33.29 44.76
N CYS A 44 23.43 -34.34 44.79
CA CYS A 44 22.93 -34.98 45.99
C CYS A 44 23.32 -36.46 46.05
N ARG A 45 23.33 -37.04 47.26
CA ARG A 45 23.57 -38.46 47.50
C ARG A 45 22.38 -39.30 46.97
N GLN A 46 22.60 -40.59 46.73
CA GLN A 46 21.59 -41.54 46.25
C GLN A 46 20.29 -41.58 47.09
N ASP A 47 20.34 -41.15 48.36
CA ASP A 47 19.19 -41.10 49.28
C ASP A 47 18.34 -39.81 49.16
N ILE A 48 18.61 -38.96 48.15
CA ILE A 48 17.88 -37.73 47.73
C ILE A 48 17.81 -36.58 48.78
N ASP A 49 17.95 -36.85 50.07
CA ASP A 49 17.79 -35.84 51.14
C ASP A 49 19.10 -35.15 51.57
N TRP A 50 20.25 -35.58 51.03
CA TRP A 50 21.56 -35.02 51.40
C TRP A 50 22.25 -34.36 50.21
N CYS A 51 22.45 -33.04 50.27
CA CYS A 51 23.21 -32.32 49.28
C CYS A 51 24.72 -32.47 49.49
N GLN A 52 25.44 -32.83 48.43
CA GLN A 52 26.90 -32.90 48.41
C GLN A 52 27.52 -31.59 47.93
N THR A 53 26.87 -30.89 47.00
CA THR A 53 27.38 -29.63 46.44
C THR A 53 26.24 -28.66 46.18
N CYS A 54 26.30 -27.49 46.82
CA CYS A 54 25.28 -26.45 46.68
C CYS A 54 25.50 -25.58 45.44
N GLU A 55 24.42 -24.96 44.96
CA GLU A 55 24.49 -23.89 43.96
C GLU A 55 25.30 -22.69 44.46
N ALA A 56 25.90 -21.95 43.52
CA ALA A 56 26.71 -20.78 43.85
C ALA A 56 25.87 -19.73 44.60
N GLY A 57 26.37 -19.27 45.76
CA GLY A 57 25.65 -18.36 46.66
C GLY A 57 24.97 -19.07 47.83
N TYR A 58 25.13 -20.39 47.93
CA TYR A 58 24.72 -21.22 49.06
C TYR A 58 25.92 -22.00 49.60
N TYR A 59 25.97 -22.20 50.92
CA TYR A 59 26.94 -23.06 51.59
C TYR A 59 26.23 -24.29 52.15
N ASN A 60 26.93 -25.42 52.14
CA ASN A 60 26.41 -26.67 52.70
C ASN A 60 26.68 -26.70 54.22
N SER A 61 25.64 -26.93 55.01
CA SER A 61 25.77 -27.28 56.42
C SER A 61 24.89 -28.50 56.67
N ASP A 62 25.49 -29.60 57.12
CA ASP A 62 24.81 -30.87 57.39
C ASP A 62 23.88 -31.32 56.26
N GLY A 63 24.37 -31.28 55.02
CA GLY A 63 23.63 -31.78 53.86
C GLY A 63 22.56 -30.83 53.33
N THR A 64 22.34 -29.69 53.98
CA THR A 64 21.37 -28.66 53.57
C THR A 64 22.09 -27.42 53.04
N CYS A 65 21.58 -26.84 51.95
CA CYS A 65 22.16 -25.65 51.33
C CYS A 65 21.52 -24.38 51.88
N TYR A 66 22.29 -23.62 52.66
CA TYR A 66 21.89 -22.35 53.23
C TYR A 66 22.42 -21.18 52.42
N LYS A 67 21.60 -20.15 52.20
CA LYS A 67 22.00 -18.96 51.44
C LYS A 67 23.08 -18.18 52.19
N CYS A 68 24.10 -17.72 51.47
CA CYS A 68 25.12 -16.84 52.04
C CYS A 68 24.50 -15.56 52.60
N GLY A 69 24.96 -15.10 53.77
CA GLY A 69 24.41 -13.92 54.45
C GLY A 69 24.69 -12.60 53.73
N LYS A 70 25.75 -12.54 52.92
CA LYS A 70 26.08 -11.38 52.08
C LYS A 70 25.64 -11.60 50.63
N PRO A 71 24.97 -10.62 49.99
CA PRO A 71 24.55 -10.72 48.60
C PRO A 71 25.75 -10.75 47.66
N GLY A 72 25.68 -11.56 46.60
CA GLY A 72 26.75 -11.65 45.60
C GLY A 72 27.99 -12.42 46.03
N CYS A 73 27.98 -13.06 47.22
CA CYS A 73 29.14 -13.75 47.79
C CYS A 73 29.12 -15.27 47.57
N LEU A 74 30.30 -15.83 47.34
CA LEU A 74 30.61 -17.24 47.54
C LEU A 74 31.10 -17.40 48.98
N CYS A 75 30.44 -18.26 49.75
CA CYS A 75 30.72 -18.41 51.17
C CYS A 75 30.94 -19.87 51.58
N ARG A 76 31.73 -20.06 52.65
CA ARG A 76 31.91 -21.36 53.32
C ARG A 76 31.00 -21.50 54.54
N HIS A 77 30.70 -20.38 55.20
CA HIS A 77 29.74 -20.24 56.29
C HIS A 77 28.94 -18.94 56.12
N GLN A 78 27.94 -18.72 56.98
CA GLN A 78 26.97 -17.61 56.86
C GLN A 78 27.59 -16.22 56.60
N ASN A 79 28.76 -15.91 57.17
CA ASN A 79 29.38 -14.58 57.10
C ASN A 79 30.79 -14.54 56.49
N GLU A 80 31.31 -15.67 56.00
CA GLU A 80 32.66 -15.78 55.45
C GLU A 80 32.64 -15.82 53.92
N CYS A 81 32.89 -14.68 53.29
CA CYS A 81 32.89 -14.51 51.84
C CYS A 81 34.33 -14.64 51.30
N TYR A 82 34.62 -15.72 50.58
CA TYR A 82 35.96 -15.97 50.02
C TYR A 82 36.07 -15.53 48.55
N GLY A 83 34.95 -15.24 47.89
CA GLY A 83 34.89 -14.81 46.50
C GLY A 83 33.52 -14.22 46.14
N CYS A 84 33.41 -13.70 44.92
CA CYS A 84 32.17 -13.10 44.41
C CYS A 84 31.53 -13.99 43.34
N LEU A 85 30.20 -13.94 43.27
CA LEU A 85 29.41 -14.54 42.21
C LEU A 85 29.64 -13.81 40.89
N GLU A 86 29.38 -14.50 39.78
CA GLU A 86 29.46 -13.91 38.44
C GLU A 86 28.54 -12.68 38.34
N GLY A 87 29.04 -11.60 37.74
CA GLY A 87 28.37 -10.29 37.74
C GLY A 87 28.56 -9.47 39.02
N PHE A 88 29.47 -9.88 39.92
CA PHE A 88 29.91 -9.09 41.06
C PHE A 88 31.44 -9.01 41.14
N PHE A 89 31.97 -7.87 41.62
CA PHE A 89 33.40 -7.65 41.86
C PHE A 89 33.68 -7.37 43.33
N ARG A 90 34.92 -7.61 43.74
CA ARG A 90 35.36 -7.49 45.14
C ARG A 90 35.84 -6.07 45.45
N THR A 91 35.37 -5.47 46.54
CA THR A 91 35.86 -4.16 47.04
C THR A 91 36.77 -4.34 48.26
N ASN A 92 37.77 -3.46 48.41
CA ASN A 92 38.81 -3.55 49.46
C ASN A 92 38.50 -2.72 50.73
N TRP A 93 37.33 -2.10 50.84
CA TRP A 93 37.02 -1.21 51.97
C TRP A 93 36.37 -1.99 53.12
N PHE A 94 37.18 -2.31 54.15
CA PHE A 94 36.78 -2.84 55.46
C PHE A 94 35.66 -3.90 55.43
N GLY A 95 36.06 -5.12 55.05
CA GLY A 95 35.25 -6.34 55.08
C GLY A 95 34.89 -6.81 53.68
N TYR A 96 35.25 -8.05 53.32
CA TYR A 96 34.98 -8.68 52.03
C TYR A 96 33.51 -8.48 51.62
N ARG A 97 33.27 -7.62 50.61
CA ARG A 97 31.95 -7.34 50.03
C ARG A 97 32.05 -7.44 48.51
N CYS A 98 30.97 -7.95 47.93
CA CYS A 98 30.81 -8.12 46.50
C CYS A 98 29.78 -7.11 46.01
N GLU A 99 30.21 -6.21 45.14
CA GLU A 99 29.34 -5.21 44.51
C GLU A 99 28.98 -5.65 43.10
N LYS A 100 27.77 -5.28 42.66
CA LYS A 100 27.25 -5.71 41.37
C LYS A 100 27.96 -4.97 40.25
N CYS A 101 28.36 -5.67 39.20
CA CYS A 101 28.82 -5.08 37.95
C CYS A 101 27.71 -4.21 37.33
N MET A 102 28.10 -3.32 36.41
CA MET A 102 27.16 -2.62 35.51
C MET A 102 26.19 -3.63 34.85
N ALA A 103 24.94 -3.22 34.65
CA ALA A 103 23.88 -4.13 34.19
C ALA A 103 24.17 -4.83 32.84
N SER A 104 24.91 -4.18 31.94
CA SER A 104 25.34 -4.73 30.64
C SER A 104 26.61 -5.58 30.73
N CYS A 105 27.24 -5.66 31.91
CA CYS A 105 28.49 -6.37 32.13
C CYS A 105 28.26 -7.73 32.82
N ARG A 106 28.97 -8.74 32.34
CA ARG A 106 28.93 -10.12 32.86
C ARG A 106 30.06 -10.38 33.86
N SER A 107 31.25 -9.85 33.62
CA SER A 107 32.41 -9.96 34.51
C SER A 107 33.17 -8.64 34.57
N CYS A 108 33.51 -8.17 35.76
CA CYS A 108 34.13 -6.87 35.97
C CYS A 108 35.16 -6.90 37.11
N THR A 109 36.15 -6.01 37.05
CA THR A 109 37.16 -5.83 38.12
C THR A 109 36.84 -4.66 39.04
N ASP A 110 36.10 -3.68 38.51
CA ASP A 110 35.45 -2.59 39.23
C ASP A 110 34.15 -2.22 38.49
N TYR A 111 33.41 -1.21 38.97
CA TYR A 111 32.13 -0.83 38.37
C TYR A 111 32.22 -0.39 36.89
N ASN A 112 33.34 0.21 36.48
CA ASN A 112 33.57 0.75 35.13
C ASN A 112 34.46 -0.14 34.24
N SER A 113 35.16 -1.11 34.81
CA SER A 113 36.06 -2.02 34.09
C SER A 113 35.39 -3.36 33.83
N CYS A 114 34.80 -3.50 32.63
CA CYS A 114 34.16 -4.74 32.20
C CYS A 114 35.08 -5.60 31.32
N SER A 115 35.29 -6.86 31.70
CA SER A 115 36.09 -7.82 30.93
C SER A 115 35.25 -8.70 30.00
N THR A 116 33.94 -8.82 30.23
CA THR A 116 33.03 -9.60 29.37
C THR A 116 31.63 -9.00 29.41
N CYS A 117 31.06 -8.68 28.24
CA CYS A 117 29.70 -8.16 28.13
C CYS A 117 28.64 -9.24 28.27
N ARG A 118 27.44 -8.83 28.70
CA ARG A 118 26.26 -9.67 28.59
C ARG A 118 25.82 -9.76 27.12
N PRO A 119 25.14 -10.85 26.73
CA PRO A 119 24.52 -10.97 25.41
C PRO A 119 23.68 -9.74 25.06
N GLY A 120 23.87 -9.20 23.86
CA GLY A 120 23.17 -8.00 23.40
C GLY A 120 23.90 -6.68 23.66
N PHE A 121 25.08 -6.70 24.26
CA PHE A 121 25.92 -5.51 24.49
C PHE A 121 27.35 -5.69 23.99
N TYR A 122 27.99 -4.59 23.57
CA TYR A 122 29.36 -4.55 23.08
C TYR A 122 30.08 -3.25 23.45
N GLY A 123 31.38 -3.18 23.14
CA GLY A 123 32.27 -2.08 23.52
C GLY A 123 33.15 -2.43 24.71
N LEU A 124 34.24 -1.68 24.90
CA LEU A 124 35.26 -1.93 25.94
C LEU A 124 34.68 -1.92 27.37
N ILE A 125 33.54 -1.27 27.58
CA ILE A 125 32.83 -1.23 28.86
C ILE A 125 31.34 -1.64 28.69
N CYS A 126 31.00 -2.31 27.60
CA CYS A 126 29.62 -2.77 27.30
C CYS A 126 28.59 -1.64 27.28
N GLN A 127 28.98 -0.48 26.77
CA GLN A 127 28.17 0.73 26.72
C GLN A 127 27.18 0.74 25.55
N ASN A 128 27.41 -0.07 24.52
CA ASN A 128 26.59 -0.08 23.31
C ASN A 128 25.73 -1.35 23.26
N SER A 129 24.51 -1.23 22.73
CA SER A 129 23.62 -2.35 22.48
C SER A 129 23.85 -2.90 21.07
N CYS A 130 23.87 -4.22 20.91
CA CYS A 130 23.91 -4.87 19.58
C CYS A 130 22.70 -4.42 18.74
N SER A 131 22.90 -4.29 17.42
CA SER A 131 21.78 -4.04 16.49
C SER A 131 20.73 -5.14 16.58
N SER A 132 19.46 -4.76 16.51
CA SER A 132 18.34 -5.72 16.40
C SER A 132 18.40 -6.53 15.10
N GLY A 133 19.14 -6.03 14.10
CA GLY A 133 19.46 -6.68 12.84
C GLY A 133 20.46 -7.83 12.95
N CYS A 134 21.11 -8.05 14.10
CA CYS A 134 22.00 -9.19 14.28
C CYS A 134 21.21 -10.52 14.34
N ALA A 135 21.63 -11.51 13.57
CA ALA A 135 21.10 -12.88 13.59
C ALA A 135 21.66 -13.70 14.76
N ASP A 136 22.84 -13.32 15.25
CA ASP A 136 23.62 -13.96 16.32
C ASP A 136 24.11 -12.93 17.36
N GLN A 137 24.81 -13.39 18.40
CA GLN A 137 25.42 -12.48 19.38
C GLN A 137 26.50 -11.63 18.71
N CYS A 138 26.45 -10.31 18.92
CA CYS A 138 27.45 -9.42 18.37
C CYS A 138 28.77 -9.51 19.14
N GLY A 139 29.89 -9.41 18.41
CA GLY A 139 31.24 -9.40 18.98
C GLY A 139 31.58 -8.09 19.69
N ILE A 140 32.81 -7.99 20.21
CA ILE A 140 33.26 -6.85 21.03
C ILE A 140 33.15 -5.48 20.35
N TYR A 141 33.18 -5.44 19.02
CA TYR A 141 33.01 -4.23 18.20
C TYR A 141 31.60 -4.05 17.64
N GLY A 142 30.62 -4.84 18.09
CA GLY A 142 29.23 -4.76 17.61
C GLY A 142 28.98 -5.52 16.31
N ARG A 143 30.01 -6.17 15.75
CA ARG A 143 29.93 -6.92 14.50
C ARG A 143 29.23 -8.26 14.70
N CYS A 144 28.31 -8.57 13.79
CA CYS A 144 27.50 -9.79 13.80
C CYS A 144 27.14 -10.18 12.36
N ARG A 145 26.56 -11.36 12.17
CA ARG A 145 25.93 -11.72 10.91
C ARG A 145 24.55 -11.08 10.84
N CYS A 146 24.25 -10.40 9.73
CA CYS A 146 22.99 -9.68 9.59
C CYS A 146 21.84 -10.64 9.26
N LYS A 147 20.67 -10.36 9.84
CA LYS A 147 19.39 -10.87 9.36
C LYS A 147 19.10 -10.30 7.96
N PRO A 148 18.22 -10.94 7.17
CA PRO A 148 17.72 -10.34 5.93
C PRO A 148 17.23 -8.90 6.15
N ASN A 149 17.47 -8.02 5.18
CA ASN A 149 17.14 -6.58 5.20
C ASN A 149 18.03 -5.69 6.10
N PHE A 150 19.17 -6.21 6.54
CA PHE A 150 20.22 -5.47 7.21
C PHE A 150 21.57 -5.71 6.53
N THR A 151 22.45 -4.70 6.54
CA THR A 151 23.77 -4.73 5.88
C THR A 151 24.82 -3.97 6.68
N GLY A 152 26.08 -4.09 6.27
CA GLY A 152 27.20 -3.41 6.92
C GLY A 152 27.68 -4.12 8.19
N ALA A 153 28.80 -3.63 8.75
CA ALA A 153 29.46 -4.28 9.88
C ALA A 153 28.61 -4.28 11.16
N LEU A 154 27.70 -3.33 11.32
CA LEU A 154 26.80 -3.22 12.49
C LEU A 154 25.36 -3.64 12.17
N CYS A 155 25.11 -4.20 10.98
CA CYS A 155 23.78 -4.60 10.53
C CYS A 155 22.76 -3.46 10.64
N ASP A 156 23.05 -2.38 9.91
CA ASP A 156 22.14 -1.27 9.70
C ASP A 156 21.04 -1.70 8.73
N ARG A 157 19.84 -1.14 8.88
CA ARG A 157 18.72 -1.47 7.99
C ARG A 157 19.06 -1.03 6.56
N CYS A 158 18.65 -1.82 5.57
CA CYS A 158 18.77 -1.44 4.17
C CYS A 158 18.16 -0.06 3.90
N LYS A 159 18.78 0.70 2.98
CA LYS A 159 18.22 1.96 2.49
C LYS A 159 16.93 1.71 1.73
N ASP A 160 16.07 2.71 1.71
CA ASP A 160 14.81 2.67 0.97
C ASP A 160 15.04 2.29 -0.50
N GLY A 161 14.20 1.38 -1.01
CA GLY A 161 14.23 0.88 -2.38
C GLY A 161 15.06 -0.39 -2.59
N ILE A 162 15.80 -0.88 -1.59
CA ILE A 162 16.60 -2.11 -1.66
C ILE A 162 16.39 -3.03 -0.45
N TYR A 163 16.50 -4.34 -0.66
CA TYR A 163 16.23 -5.38 0.33
C TYR A 163 17.14 -6.60 0.12
N GLY A 164 16.98 -7.62 0.97
CA GLY A 164 17.67 -8.90 0.86
C GLY A 164 19.05 -8.91 1.52
N GLU A 165 19.81 -9.99 1.30
CA GLU A 165 21.17 -10.11 1.83
C GLU A 165 22.07 -9.00 1.26
N ASN A 166 22.77 -8.30 2.15
CA ASN A 166 23.60 -7.13 1.85
C ASN A 166 22.89 -5.98 1.12
N CYS A 167 21.55 -5.94 1.09
CA CYS A 167 20.75 -4.95 0.39
C CYS A 167 21.01 -4.90 -1.13
N SER A 168 21.24 -6.06 -1.73
CA SER A 168 21.63 -6.17 -3.14
C SER A 168 20.43 -6.20 -4.09
N GLN A 169 19.22 -6.40 -3.56
CA GLN A 169 18.02 -6.65 -4.36
C GLN A 169 17.15 -5.41 -4.37
N GLN A 170 16.55 -5.11 -5.51
CA GLN A 170 15.77 -3.90 -5.71
C GLN A 170 14.30 -4.19 -5.51
N CYS A 171 13.61 -3.35 -4.72
CA CYS A 171 12.17 -3.49 -4.52
C CYS A 171 11.41 -3.47 -5.85
N SER A 172 10.22 -4.07 -5.85
CA SER A 172 9.27 -3.97 -6.96
C SER A 172 9.05 -2.51 -7.40
N PRO A 173 8.76 -2.27 -8.70
CA PRO A 173 8.54 -0.91 -9.20
C PRO A 173 7.49 -0.18 -8.38
N ASN A 174 7.69 1.13 -8.18
CA ASN A 174 6.83 2.00 -7.35
C ASN A 174 6.78 1.68 -5.85
N CYS A 175 7.51 0.67 -5.38
CA CYS A 175 7.71 0.43 -3.96
C CYS A 175 8.90 1.29 -3.44
N SER A 176 8.71 1.94 -2.30
CA SER A 176 9.74 2.74 -1.62
C SER A 176 10.46 1.93 -0.54
N ALA A 177 9.81 0.97 0.13
CA ALA A 177 10.46 0.03 1.04
C ALA A 177 9.77 -1.34 1.00
N CYS A 178 10.54 -2.43 1.01
CA CYS A 178 10.03 -3.79 0.90
C CYS A 178 10.80 -4.77 1.79
N SER A 179 10.17 -5.87 2.20
CA SER A 179 10.81 -6.96 2.95
C SER A 179 11.39 -8.04 2.05
N ASP A 180 10.79 -8.23 0.87
CA ASP A 180 11.18 -9.15 -0.19
C ASP A 180 10.66 -8.64 -1.54
N ALA A 181 10.81 -9.44 -2.61
CA ALA A 181 10.37 -9.07 -3.96
C ALA A 181 8.87 -8.73 -4.05
N ASN A 182 8.06 -9.38 -3.22
CA ASN A 182 6.59 -9.40 -3.34
C ASN A 182 5.87 -8.68 -2.19
N SER A 183 6.54 -8.45 -1.07
CA SER A 183 5.98 -7.70 0.07
C SER A 183 6.52 -6.28 0.12
N CYS A 184 5.73 -5.35 -0.41
CA CYS A 184 5.98 -3.92 -0.25
C CYS A 184 5.44 -3.42 1.10
N ILE A 185 6.27 -2.68 1.83
CA ILE A 185 5.95 -2.09 3.13
C ILE A 185 5.41 -0.67 2.93
N SER A 186 5.95 0.07 1.97
CA SER A 186 5.50 1.43 1.63
C SER A 186 5.67 1.73 0.15
N CYS A 187 4.69 2.43 -0.42
CA CYS A 187 4.73 2.88 -1.80
C CYS A 187 5.50 4.19 -1.98
N ARG A 188 5.95 4.45 -3.21
CA ARG A 188 6.40 5.79 -3.61
C ARG A 188 5.21 6.73 -3.66
N ILE A 189 5.48 8.02 -3.50
CA ILE A 189 4.47 9.09 -3.63
C ILE A 189 3.77 8.94 -4.98
N GLY A 190 2.44 9.06 -4.99
CA GLY A 190 1.60 8.83 -6.16
C GLY A 190 1.19 7.38 -6.42
N TYR A 191 1.50 6.42 -5.53
CA TYR A 191 1.08 5.01 -5.68
C TYR A 191 0.51 4.41 -4.38
N TYR A 192 -0.36 3.42 -4.52
CA TYR A 192 -0.97 2.68 -3.42
C TYR A 192 -1.28 1.21 -3.80
N GLY A 193 -1.64 0.40 -2.79
CA GLY A 193 -1.86 -1.05 -2.92
C GLY A 193 -0.75 -1.87 -2.28
N ASP A 194 -0.99 -3.16 -2.05
CA ASP A 194 -0.05 -4.06 -1.38
C ASP A 194 1.26 -4.24 -2.16
N LYS A 195 1.23 -4.00 -3.48
CA LYS A 195 2.39 -4.02 -4.37
C LYS A 195 2.63 -2.70 -5.09
N CYS A 196 1.95 -1.62 -4.68
CA CYS A 196 2.02 -0.30 -5.31
C CYS A 196 1.67 -0.31 -6.82
N GLU A 197 0.76 -1.20 -7.19
CA GLU A 197 0.32 -1.42 -8.56
C GLU A 197 -0.65 -0.35 -9.06
N TYR A 198 -1.24 0.43 -8.16
CA TYR A 198 -2.22 1.46 -8.49
C TYR A 198 -1.62 2.86 -8.32
N SER A 199 -1.86 3.73 -9.30
CA SER A 199 -1.50 5.15 -9.23
C SER A 199 -2.59 5.97 -8.55
N CYS A 200 -2.20 6.97 -7.76
CA CYS A 200 -3.10 7.98 -7.22
C CYS A 200 -3.74 8.82 -8.34
N PRO A 201 -4.94 9.40 -8.11
CA PRO A 201 -5.50 10.42 -8.98
C PRO A 201 -4.53 11.60 -9.18
N ARG A 202 -4.56 12.25 -10.35
CA ARG A 202 -3.62 13.36 -10.69
C ARG A 202 -3.63 14.54 -9.71
N THR A 203 -4.73 14.77 -9.01
CA THR A 203 -4.88 15.86 -8.03
C THR A 203 -4.47 15.45 -6.61
N CYS A 204 -3.98 14.22 -6.44
CA CYS A 204 -3.63 13.62 -5.16
C CYS A 204 -2.15 13.19 -5.14
N GLN A 205 -1.40 13.73 -4.18
CA GLN A 205 0.02 13.39 -3.98
C GLN A 205 0.17 12.07 -3.22
N VAL A 206 -0.63 11.87 -2.16
CA VAL A 206 -0.55 10.68 -1.30
C VAL A 206 -1.95 10.12 -1.11
N CYS A 207 -2.18 8.88 -1.55
CA CYS A 207 -3.46 8.20 -1.44
C CYS A 207 -3.30 6.84 -0.75
N THR A 208 -4.36 6.40 -0.07
CA THR A 208 -4.46 5.02 0.44
C THR A 208 -5.46 4.19 -0.37
N SER A 209 -6.35 4.85 -1.12
CA SER A 209 -7.27 4.23 -2.06
C SER A 209 -7.66 5.23 -3.16
N MET A 210 -8.41 4.80 -4.19
CA MET A 210 -8.96 5.73 -5.19
C MET A 210 -9.91 6.79 -4.62
N ASN A 211 -10.46 6.57 -3.43
CA ASN A 211 -11.46 7.43 -2.81
C ASN A 211 -10.95 8.15 -1.57
N TYR A 212 -9.67 7.96 -1.22
CA TYR A 212 -9.07 8.61 -0.06
C TYR A 212 -7.66 9.08 -0.38
N CYS A 213 -7.52 10.39 -0.40
CA CYS A 213 -6.29 11.13 -0.53
C CYS A 213 -5.94 11.76 0.82
N SER A 214 -4.78 11.42 1.36
CA SER A 214 -4.28 12.03 2.58
C SER A 214 -3.59 13.36 2.33
N LYS A 215 -3.17 13.64 1.08
CA LYS A 215 -2.56 14.91 0.69
C LYS A 215 -2.85 15.29 -0.76
N CYS A 216 -3.59 16.38 -0.95
CA CYS A 216 -3.88 16.95 -2.26
C CYS A 216 -2.71 17.77 -2.82
N GLU A 217 -2.70 17.92 -4.15
CA GLU A 217 -1.94 18.97 -4.82
C GLU A 217 -2.44 20.37 -4.40
N ASP A 218 -1.55 21.37 -4.43
CA ASP A 218 -1.91 22.76 -4.18
C ASP A 218 -3.08 23.18 -5.09
N GLY A 219 -4.09 23.85 -4.52
CA GLY A 219 -5.29 24.23 -5.25
C GLY A 219 -6.42 23.19 -5.26
N PHE A 220 -6.29 22.05 -4.57
CA PHE A 220 -7.36 21.06 -4.43
C PHE A 220 -7.62 20.65 -2.97
N HIS A 221 -8.85 20.22 -2.70
CA HIS A 221 -9.30 19.69 -1.40
C HIS A 221 -10.43 18.67 -1.57
N GLY A 222 -10.85 18.07 -0.46
CA GLY A 222 -11.80 16.95 -0.45
C GLY A 222 -11.09 15.62 -0.20
N ASP A 223 -11.87 14.58 0.10
CA ASP A 223 -11.32 13.26 0.44
C ASP A 223 -10.70 12.58 -0.79
N LYS A 224 -11.06 13.00 -2.01
CA LYS A 224 -10.46 12.55 -3.26
C LYS A 224 -9.72 13.68 -4.00
N CYS A 225 -9.57 14.87 -3.39
CA CYS A 225 -9.07 16.07 -4.06
C CYS A 225 -9.89 16.43 -5.30
N GLU A 226 -11.22 16.25 -5.20
CA GLU A 226 -12.21 16.45 -6.25
C GLU A 226 -12.67 17.91 -6.36
N TYR A 227 -12.44 18.71 -5.32
CA TYR A 227 -12.84 20.11 -5.27
C TYR A 227 -11.64 21.02 -5.49
N SER A 228 -11.77 22.00 -6.39
CA SER A 228 -10.75 23.04 -6.56
C SER A 228 -10.93 24.16 -5.55
N CYS A 229 -9.82 24.72 -5.07
CA CYS A 229 -9.83 25.93 -4.24
C CYS A 229 -10.45 27.13 -4.99
N PRO A 230 -10.95 28.14 -4.24
CA PRO A 230 -11.40 29.41 -4.82
C PRO A 230 -10.34 30.10 -5.70
N THR A 231 -10.76 30.98 -6.60
CA THR A 231 -9.83 31.76 -7.44
C THR A 231 -8.83 32.50 -6.57
N ASN A 232 -7.57 32.58 -7.01
CA ASN A 232 -6.48 33.25 -6.30
C ASN A 232 -6.16 32.67 -4.91
N CYS A 233 -6.75 31.53 -4.56
CA CYS A 233 -6.36 30.76 -3.38
C CYS A 233 -5.30 29.71 -3.76
N GLN A 234 -4.20 29.67 -3.00
CA GLN A 234 -3.15 28.66 -3.15
C GLN A 234 -3.46 27.40 -2.34
N LEU A 235 -3.90 27.57 -1.09
CA LEU A 235 -4.21 26.46 -0.18
C LEU A 235 -5.58 26.68 0.44
N CYS A 236 -6.43 25.66 0.44
CA CYS A 236 -7.78 25.70 1.00
C CYS A 236 -8.10 24.45 1.80
N ASN A 237 -9.14 24.52 2.64
CA ASN A 237 -9.64 23.40 3.44
C ASN A 237 -11.00 22.88 2.93
N TYR A 238 -11.48 21.81 3.57
CA TYR A 238 -12.76 21.14 3.32
C TYR A 238 -14.01 22.04 3.37
N GLU A 239 -13.93 23.24 3.96
CA GLU A 239 -15.04 24.20 4.04
C GLU A 239 -14.96 25.28 2.95
N ASN A 240 -14.13 25.09 1.91
CA ASN A 240 -13.78 26.11 0.91
C ASN A 240 -13.13 27.37 1.49
N LYS A 241 -12.64 27.30 2.73
CA LYS A 241 -11.94 28.42 3.35
C LYS A 241 -10.52 28.47 2.83
N CYS A 242 -10.12 29.63 2.30
CA CYS A 242 -8.75 29.81 1.87
C CYS A 242 -7.85 29.98 3.09
N SER A 243 -6.80 29.16 3.20
CA SER A 243 -5.77 29.29 4.24
C SER A 243 -4.60 30.13 3.76
N LYS A 244 -4.37 30.21 2.44
CA LYS A 244 -3.30 31.03 1.85
C LYS A 244 -3.69 31.54 0.47
N CYS A 245 -3.73 32.86 0.31
CA CYS A 245 -3.89 33.50 -1.00
C CYS A 245 -2.59 33.45 -1.82
N LYS A 246 -2.74 33.52 -3.14
CA LYS A 246 -1.63 33.83 -4.06
C LYS A 246 -1.14 35.26 -3.79
N GLU A 247 0.10 35.53 -4.17
CA GLU A 247 0.70 36.85 -3.94
C GLU A 247 -0.12 37.99 -4.58
N GLY A 248 -0.32 39.08 -3.84
CA GLY A 248 -1.09 40.24 -4.29
C GLY A 248 -2.59 40.18 -4.03
N PHE A 249 -3.09 39.15 -3.37
CA PHE A 249 -4.51 38.98 -3.02
C PHE A 249 -4.74 38.82 -1.52
N TYR A 250 -5.89 39.27 -1.04
CA TYR A 250 -6.34 39.11 0.35
C TYR A 250 -7.87 38.91 0.42
N GLY A 251 -8.37 38.65 1.62
CA GLY A 251 -9.77 38.32 1.89
C GLY A 251 -9.93 36.87 2.34
N LEU A 252 -11.13 36.51 2.79
CA LEU A 252 -11.40 35.16 3.31
C LEU A 252 -11.43 34.10 2.19
N ILE A 253 -11.66 34.54 0.95
CA ILE A 253 -11.65 33.72 -0.26
C ILE A 253 -10.74 34.30 -1.35
N CYS A 254 -9.84 35.23 -1.00
CA CYS A 254 -8.88 35.90 -1.90
C CYS A 254 -9.55 36.71 -3.03
N GLU A 255 -10.67 37.34 -2.71
CA GLU A 255 -11.51 38.13 -3.60
C GLU A 255 -10.99 39.56 -3.84
N HIS A 256 -10.03 40.04 -3.04
CA HIS A 256 -9.55 41.41 -3.11
C HIS A 256 -8.09 41.50 -3.51
N ASN A 257 -7.79 42.48 -4.38
CA ASN A 257 -6.44 42.84 -4.79
C ASN A 257 -5.78 43.75 -3.74
N CYS A 258 -4.51 43.52 -3.41
CA CYS A 258 -3.75 44.48 -2.61
C CYS A 258 -3.73 45.86 -3.30
N SER A 259 -3.64 46.93 -2.49
CA SER A 259 -3.57 48.31 -2.97
C SER A 259 -2.42 48.57 -3.93
N GLU A 260 -2.58 49.59 -4.79
CA GLU A 260 -1.58 49.97 -5.78
C GLU A 260 -0.22 50.28 -5.12
N GLY A 261 0.88 49.86 -5.76
CA GLY A 261 2.23 49.98 -5.18
C GLY A 261 2.55 48.96 -4.08
N CYS A 262 1.59 48.15 -3.63
CA CYS A 262 1.82 47.13 -2.61
C CYS A 262 2.40 45.83 -3.21
N SER A 263 3.45 45.26 -2.58
CA SER A 263 3.99 43.94 -2.95
C SER A 263 3.37 42.79 -2.15
N SER A 264 3.04 43.01 -0.89
CA SER A 264 2.29 42.04 -0.07
C SER A 264 1.41 42.76 0.93
N CYS A 265 0.18 42.27 1.11
CA CYS A 265 -0.76 42.80 2.08
C CYS A 265 -1.21 41.70 3.07
N ASP A 266 -1.65 42.11 4.25
CA ASP A 266 -2.20 41.19 5.24
C ASP A 266 -3.63 40.76 4.91
N SER A 267 -4.24 39.93 5.77
CA SER A 267 -5.61 39.43 5.59
C SER A 267 -6.69 40.52 5.56
N SER A 268 -6.37 41.75 5.98
CA SER A 268 -7.27 42.91 5.95
C SER A 268 -6.98 43.86 4.78
N GLY A 269 -6.00 43.55 3.94
CA GLY A 269 -5.60 44.38 2.81
C GLY A 269 -4.61 45.49 3.17
N ILE A 270 -4.10 45.50 4.41
CA ILE A 270 -3.09 46.48 4.81
C ILE A 270 -1.76 46.08 4.20
N CYS A 271 -1.12 47.03 3.54
CA CYS A 271 0.14 46.78 2.87
C CYS A 271 1.29 46.56 3.86
N LEU A 272 1.92 45.38 3.81
CA LEU A 272 3.06 44.99 4.62
C LEU A 272 4.39 45.45 4.01
N SER A 273 4.45 45.52 2.69
CA SER A 273 5.65 45.96 1.96
C SER A 273 5.26 46.67 0.66
N CYS A 274 5.93 47.79 0.38
CA CYS A 274 5.76 48.56 -0.85
C CYS A 274 6.79 48.14 -1.91
N ARG A 275 6.41 48.28 -3.18
CA ARG A 275 7.30 48.11 -4.33
C ARG A 275 8.30 49.27 -4.40
N ALA A 276 9.39 49.09 -5.15
CA ALA A 276 10.39 50.13 -5.36
C ALA A 276 9.75 51.45 -5.85
N ASN A 277 10.19 52.59 -5.30
CA ASN A 277 9.68 53.95 -5.54
C ASN A 277 8.32 54.30 -4.90
N TYR A 278 7.72 53.38 -4.16
CA TYR A 278 6.60 53.68 -3.25
C TYR A 278 7.09 53.69 -1.81
N SER A 279 6.63 54.68 -1.03
CA SER A 279 6.90 54.75 0.40
C SER A 279 5.61 54.50 1.19
N ASN A 280 5.73 53.82 2.33
CA ASN A 280 4.59 53.54 3.20
C ASN A 280 4.29 54.78 4.04
N THR A 281 3.34 55.60 3.60
CA THR A 281 2.78 56.71 4.36
C THR A 281 1.38 56.34 4.82
N ASN A 282 1.18 56.25 6.14
CA ASN A 282 -0.11 55.90 6.75
C ASN A 282 -0.72 54.55 6.30
N LYS A 283 0.09 53.48 6.19
CA LYS A 283 -0.36 52.13 5.80
C LYS A 283 -0.87 52.04 4.35
N GLN A 284 -0.56 53.03 3.53
CA GLN A 284 -0.79 53.06 2.09
C GLN A 284 0.53 53.40 1.38
N CYS A 285 0.76 52.78 0.23
CA CYS A 285 1.95 53.02 -0.57
C CYS A 285 1.71 54.27 -1.43
N GLN A 286 2.36 55.39 -1.11
CA GLN A 286 2.32 56.60 -1.93
C GLN A 286 3.58 56.70 -2.79
N CYS A 287 3.39 57.22 -4.00
CA CYS A 287 4.46 57.53 -4.94
C CYS A 287 5.42 58.52 -4.29
N THR A 288 6.72 58.23 -4.32
CA THR A 288 7.75 59.20 -3.88
C THR A 288 8.56 59.65 -5.07
N ILE A 289 8.93 60.94 -5.08
CA ILE A 289 9.68 61.61 -6.15
C ILE A 289 10.82 60.72 -6.64
N GLY A 290 10.66 60.15 -7.83
CA GLY A 290 11.73 59.47 -8.55
C GLY A 290 12.64 60.49 -9.24
N LEU A 291 13.93 60.17 -9.34
CA LEU A 291 15.04 60.92 -9.95
C LEU A 291 14.88 61.34 -11.44
N PHE A 292 13.65 61.41 -11.97
CA PHE A 292 13.35 61.44 -13.41
C PHE A 292 12.50 62.63 -13.88
N ALA A 293 12.24 63.62 -13.02
CA ALA A 293 11.57 64.87 -13.40
C ALA A 293 12.57 65.86 -14.02
N SER A 294 12.33 66.31 -15.25
CA SER A 294 13.13 67.38 -15.88
C SER A 294 12.60 68.75 -15.49
N SER A 295 13.37 69.56 -14.78
CA SER A 295 13.08 71.01 -14.63
C SER A 295 13.32 71.73 -15.97
N PRO A 296 12.51 72.72 -16.40
CA PRO A 296 11.50 73.47 -15.62
C PRO A 296 10.03 73.17 -15.96
N TYR A 297 9.73 72.09 -16.70
CA TYR A 297 8.36 71.70 -17.00
C TYR A 297 8.12 70.27 -16.49
N THR A 298 7.13 70.13 -15.61
CA THR A 298 6.68 68.94 -14.89
C THR A 298 6.17 67.84 -15.83
N THR A 299 7.06 67.30 -16.65
CA THR A 299 6.81 66.12 -17.49
C THR A 299 7.75 65.01 -17.08
N CYS A 300 7.19 63.84 -16.78
CA CYS A 300 7.98 62.66 -16.48
C CYS A 300 8.67 62.21 -17.76
N THR A 301 9.99 62.05 -17.71
CA THR A 301 10.80 61.72 -18.90
C THR A 301 10.71 60.25 -19.31
N ASN A 302 10.12 59.42 -18.46
CA ASN A 302 10.00 57.98 -18.63
C ASN A 302 8.52 57.58 -18.81
N THR A 303 8.23 56.81 -19.85
CA THR A 303 6.89 56.31 -20.22
C THR A 303 6.32 55.29 -19.25
N THR A 304 7.06 54.89 -18.22
CA THR A 304 6.55 54.12 -17.07
C THR A 304 5.99 55.00 -15.96
N PHE A 305 5.93 56.33 -16.17
CA PHE A 305 5.43 57.30 -15.20
C PHE A 305 4.49 58.31 -15.88
N TYR A 306 3.43 58.71 -15.18
CA TYR A 306 2.54 59.78 -15.57
C TYR A 306 2.66 60.96 -14.60
N THR A 307 2.22 62.13 -15.07
CA THR A 307 2.29 63.37 -14.30
C THR A 307 1.01 63.57 -13.50
N ASN A 308 1.12 63.64 -12.17
CA ASN A 308 0.01 64.03 -11.31
C ASN A 308 0.39 65.32 -10.55
N GLY A 309 -0.04 66.47 -11.08
CA GLY A 309 0.40 67.78 -10.58
C GLY A 309 1.91 67.98 -10.82
N ASN A 310 2.69 68.05 -9.73
CA ASN A 310 4.15 68.19 -9.77
C ASN A 310 4.90 66.86 -9.50
N GLU A 311 4.18 65.75 -9.34
CA GLU A 311 4.73 64.45 -8.97
C GLU A 311 4.73 63.49 -10.16
N CYS A 312 5.75 62.62 -10.22
CA CYS A 312 5.80 61.52 -11.16
C CYS A 312 5.33 60.24 -10.49
N CYS A 313 4.14 59.79 -10.87
CA CYS A 313 3.53 58.55 -10.39
C CYS A 313 3.83 57.42 -11.37
N PRO A 314 4.15 56.20 -10.92
CA PRO A 314 4.26 55.07 -11.82
C PRO A 314 2.93 54.82 -12.53
N CYS A 315 2.99 54.39 -13.79
CA CYS A 315 1.81 53.91 -14.50
C CYS A 315 1.17 52.75 -13.76
N SER A 316 -0.16 52.63 -13.90
CA SER A 316 -0.92 51.51 -13.34
C SER A 316 -0.26 50.18 -13.68
N ARG A 317 -0.13 49.30 -12.67
CA ARG A 317 0.35 47.92 -12.86
C ARG A 317 -0.54 47.09 -13.79
N ASN A 318 -1.76 47.57 -14.03
CA ASN A 318 -2.71 46.93 -14.93
C ASN A 318 -2.53 47.39 -16.38
N CYS A 319 -1.63 48.34 -16.65
CA CYS A 319 -1.14 48.59 -18.01
C CYS A 319 -0.14 47.50 -18.41
N LYS A 320 -0.23 46.98 -19.63
CA LYS A 320 0.78 46.08 -20.17
C LYS A 320 2.16 46.73 -20.16
N HIS A 321 3.14 46.02 -19.59
CA HIS A 321 4.51 46.50 -19.36
C HIS A 321 4.64 47.76 -18.49
N ALA A 322 3.58 48.14 -17.76
CA ALA A 322 3.50 49.38 -16.98
C ALA A 322 3.80 50.64 -17.82
N LEU A 323 3.35 50.69 -19.08
CA LEU A 323 3.54 51.82 -19.98
C LEU A 323 2.27 52.63 -20.13
N CYS A 324 2.36 53.94 -19.91
CA CYS A 324 1.23 54.87 -20.04
C CYS A 324 1.64 56.24 -20.61
N THR A 325 0.63 57.01 -21.02
CA THR A 325 0.79 58.41 -21.43
C THR A 325 0.98 59.32 -20.20
N SER A 326 1.33 60.58 -20.43
CA SER A 326 1.41 61.60 -19.37
C SER A 326 0.12 61.77 -18.57
N ASP A 327 -1.02 61.37 -19.15
CA ASP A 327 -2.36 61.47 -18.55
C ASP A 327 -2.86 60.10 -18.01
N SER A 328 -1.95 59.19 -17.68
CA SER A 328 -2.25 57.88 -17.08
C SER A 328 -3.03 56.91 -17.98
N GLN A 329 -2.98 57.06 -19.31
CA GLN A 329 -3.63 56.12 -20.24
C GLN A 329 -2.67 55.05 -20.71
N CYS A 330 -3.05 53.77 -20.64
CA CYS A 330 -2.17 52.66 -20.99
C CYS A 330 -1.95 52.59 -22.52
N THR A 331 -0.70 52.57 -22.95
CA THR A 331 -0.36 52.65 -24.39
C THR A 331 -0.40 51.30 -25.12
N HIS A 332 -0.27 50.20 -24.39
CA HIS A 332 -0.24 48.84 -24.92
C HIS A 332 -1.44 48.00 -24.45
N GLY A 333 -2.51 48.67 -24.03
CA GLY A 333 -3.70 48.04 -23.46
C GLY A 333 -3.49 47.54 -22.03
N CYS A 334 -4.49 46.80 -21.54
CA CYS A 334 -4.55 46.32 -20.17
C CYS A 334 -4.01 44.90 -20.02
N GLU A 335 -3.49 44.63 -18.82
CA GLU A 335 -3.28 43.28 -18.30
C GLU A 335 -4.63 42.55 -18.19
N ASP A 336 -4.58 41.22 -18.30
CA ASP A 336 -5.76 40.37 -18.26
C ASP A 336 -6.55 40.62 -16.96
N GLY A 337 -7.85 40.89 -17.09
CA GLY A 337 -8.76 41.17 -15.97
C GLY A 337 -9.15 42.63 -15.82
N TYR A 338 -8.53 43.54 -16.58
CA TYR A 338 -8.82 44.97 -16.54
C TYR A 338 -9.15 45.56 -17.91
N TYR A 339 -9.92 46.65 -17.93
CA TYR A 339 -10.28 47.40 -19.14
C TYR A 339 -10.46 48.90 -18.84
N GLY A 340 -10.68 49.70 -19.87
CA GLY A 340 -10.72 51.17 -19.78
C GLY A 340 -9.39 51.83 -20.17
N ALA A 341 -9.39 53.15 -20.31
CA ALA A 341 -8.25 53.89 -20.86
C ALA A 341 -7.01 53.84 -19.97
N GLY A 342 -7.17 53.78 -18.64
CA GLY A 342 -6.10 53.62 -17.65
C GLY A 342 -6.08 52.24 -16.97
N CYS A 343 -6.88 51.28 -17.46
CA CYS A 343 -7.03 49.94 -16.89
C CYS A 343 -7.50 49.96 -15.42
N GLU A 344 -8.42 50.88 -15.12
CA GLU A 344 -8.98 51.14 -13.79
C GLU A 344 -10.24 50.30 -13.49
N LEU A 345 -10.86 49.69 -14.50
CA LEU A 345 -12.08 48.90 -14.36
C LEU A 345 -11.78 47.40 -14.42
N GLU A 346 -12.39 46.60 -13.54
CA GLU A 346 -12.24 45.15 -13.50
C GLU A 346 -13.28 44.44 -14.38
N CYS A 347 -12.89 43.41 -15.13
CA CYS A 347 -13.81 42.61 -15.95
C CYS A 347 -14.92 41.94 -15.13
N THR A 348 -14.60 41.56 -13.88
CA THR A 348 -15.51 40.92 -12.91
C THR A 348 -16.68 41.82 -12.49
N SER A 349 -16.55 43.14 -12.64
CA SER A 349 -17.61 44.10 -12.30
C SER A 349 -18.85 43.96 -13.21
N ARG A 350 -18.66 43.44 -14.43
CA ARG A 350 -19.74 43.23 -15.40
C ARG A 350 -20.18 41.77 -15.48
N ASP A 351 -19.24 40.85 -15.44
CA ASP A 351 -19.50 39.41 -15.37
C ASP A 351 -18.53 38.77 -14.36
N PRO A 352 -19.01 38.27 -13.21
CA PRO A 352 -18.17 37.66 -12.17
C PRO A 352 -17.35 36.46 -12.64
N SER A 353 -17.74 35.84 -13.75
CA SER A 353 -17.07 34.69 -14.34
C SER A 353 -16.06 35.09 -15.42
N CYS A 354 -15.89 36.38 -15.73
CA CYS A 354 -14.94 36.86 -16.72
C CYS A 354 -13.58 37.20 -16.10
N THR A 355 -12.51 36.54 -16.56
CA THR A 355 -11.13 36.75 -16.08
C THR A 355 -10.28 37.61 -17.00
N ALA A 356 -10.65 37.73 -18.29
CA ALA A 356 -10.04 38.68 -19.21
C ALA A 356 -11.09 39.24 -20.16
N CYS A 357 -11.02 40.52 -20.47
CA CYS A 357 -11.98 41.20 -21.31
C CYS A 357 -11.30 42.29 -22.16
N MET A 358 -11.96 42.70 -23.24
CA MET A 358 -11.52 43.79 -24.10
C MET A 358 -12.65 44.81 -24.25
N GLY A 359 -12.34 46.10 -24.08
CA GLY A 359 -13.29 47.19 -24.30
C GLY A 359 -12.74 48.55 -23.88
N GLU A 360 -13.05 49.60 -24.65
CA GLU A 360 -12.65 50.99 -24.34
C GLU A 360 -13.67 51.69 -23.43
N THR A 361 -14.93 51.25 -23.46
CA THR A 361 -16.04 51.82 -22.69
C THR A 361 -16.91 50.72 -22.11
N ASN A 362 -17.68 51.04 -21.06
CA ASN A 362 -18.52 50.08 -20.34
C ASN A 362 -19.62 49.42 -21.20
N THR A 363 -19.87 49.90 -22.44
CA THR A 363 -20.84 49.30 -23.38
C THR A 363 -20.21 48.31 -24.37
N THR A 364 -18.88 48.32 -24.55
CA THR A 364 -18.15 47.53 -25.56
C THR A 364 -17.33 46.37 -25.00
N VAL A 365 -17.41 46.12 -23.68
CA VAL A 365 -16.65 45.04 -23.03
C VAL A 365 -17.11 43.66 -23.47
N VAL A 366 -16.19 42.94 -24.10
CA VAL A 366 -16.31 41.55 -24.54
C VAL A 366 -15.43 40.68 -23.66
N CYS A 367 -15.98 39.59 -23.11
CA CYS A 367 -15.18 38.66 -22.35
C CYS A 367 -14.36 37.74 -23.28
N THR A 368 -13.05 37.70 -23.09
CA THR A 368 -12.13 36.89 -23.90
C THR A 368 -11.66 35.63 -23.18
N GLN A 369 -11.67 35.64 -21.84
CA GLN A 369 -11.37 34.47 -21.03
C GLN A 369 -12.32 34.39 -19.84
N CYS A 370 -12.83 33.18 -19.61
CA CYS A 370 -13.69 32.87 -18.49
C CYS A 370 -12.93 32.15 -17.39
N LYS A 371 -13.39 32.33 -16.15
CA LYS A 371 -12.97 31.59 -14.97
C LYS A 371 -13.16 30.10 -15.20
N SER A 372 -12.27 29.29 -14.64
CA SER A 372 -12.38 27.83 -14.68
C SER A 372 -13.74 27.39 -14.14
N GLY A 373 -14.47 26.61 -14.94
CA GLY A 373 -15.88 26.27 -14.70
C GLY A 373 -16.89 27.16 -15.42
N SER A 374 -16.44 27.99 -16.38
CA SER A 374 -17.29 28.72 -17.30
C SER A 374 -16.67 28.78 -18.70
N TYR A 375 -17.50 28.91 -19.73
CA TYR A 375 -17.10 28.99 -21.14
C TYR A 375 -17.70 30.22 -21.82
N SER A 376 -17.21 30.58 -23.01
CA SER A 376 -17.75 31.72 -23.76
C SER A 376 -19.15 31.40 -24.29
N GLY A 377 -20.16 32.07 -23.74
CA GLY A 377 -21.55 31.94 -24.16
C GLY A 377 -21.86 32.68 -25.47
N THR A 378 -23.11 32.56 -25.93
CA THR A 378 -23.58 33.12 -27.21
C THR A 378 -23.61 34.66 -27.26
N ASN A 379 -23.55 35.32 -26.11
CA ASN A 379 -23.60 36.78 -25.98
C ASN A 379 -22.24 37.40 -25.64
N GLU A 380 -21.13 36.70 -25.91
CA GLU A 380 -19.78 37.19 -25.61
C GLU A 380 -19.53 37.44 -24.10
N MET A 381 -20.32 36.77 -23.27
CA MET A 381 -20.24 36.68 -21.80
C MET A 381 -20.02 35.25 -21.36
N CYS A 382 -19.59 35.04 -20.12
CA CYS A 382 -19.29 33.71 -19.60
C CYS A 382 -20.56 32.97 -19.15
N SER A 383 -20.68 31.70 -19.56
CA SER A 383 -21.74 30.79 -19.13
C SER A 383 -21.16 29.68 -18.26
N PRO A 384 -21.82 29.29 -17.16
CA PRO A 384 -21.33 28.24 -16.28
C PRO A 384 -21.33 26.89 -16.99
N CYS A 385 -20.32 26.06 -16.74
CA CYS A 385 -20.30 24.69 -17.21
C CYS A 385 -21.39 23.86 -16.53
N LEU A 386 -21.80 22.76 -17.17
CA LEU A 386 -22.70 21.79 -16.55
C LEU A 386 -22.12 21.27 -15.22
N THR A 387 -22.95 21.20 -14.18
CA THR A 387 -22.56 20.62 -12.88
C THR A 387 -22.26 19.14 -12.97
N ALA A 388 -22.70 18.47 -14.05
CA ALA A 388 -22.37 17.08 -14.37
C ALA A 388 -20.92 16.89 -14.86
N CYS A 389 -20.21 17.96 -15.23
CA CYS A 389 -18.76 17.88 -15.42
C CYS A 389 -18.07 17.62 -14.08
N TRP A 390 -16.99 16.83 -14.08
CA TRP A 390 -16.20 16.67 -12.86
C TRP A 390 -15.64 18.03 -12.41
N ALA A 391 -15.83 18.36 -11.12
CA ALA A 391 -15.53 19.67 -10.53
C ALA A 391 -16.19 20.89 -11.24
N GLY A 392 -17.23 20.66 -12.06
CA GLY A 392 -17.88 21.70 -12.85
C GLY A 392 -16.96 22.34 -13.88
N LYS A 393 -15.89 21.68 -14.33
CA LYS A 393 -14.89 22.25 -15.27
C LYS A 393 -15.10 21.80 -16.71
N CYS A 394 -15.16 22.77 -17.62
CA CYS A 394 -15.23 22.56 -19.07
C CYS A 394 -14.27 23.49 -19.81
N ASN A 395 -13.95 23.14 -21.06
CA ASN A 395 -13.14 23.96 -21.95
C ASN A 395 -13.98 25.08 -22.60
N SER A 396 -13.33 25.91 -23.41
CA SER A 396 -13.97 27.05 -24.11
C SER A 396 -15.10 26.66 -25.06
N SER A 397 -15.23 25.37 -25.42
CA SER A 397 -16.29 24.82 -26.29
C SER A 397 -17.35 24.03 -25.53
N ASP A 398 -17.44 24.19 -24.20
CA ASP A 398 -18.43 23.51 -23.35
C ASP A 398 -18.25 21.97 -23.34
N TYR A 399 -16.99 21.49 -23.45
CA TYR A 399 -16.65 20.09 -23.21
C TYR A 399 -15.97 19.91 -21.85
N CYS A 400 -16.41 18.95 -21.05
CA CYS A 400 -15.86 18.70 -19.73
C CYS A 400 -14.40 18.22 -19.84
N GLU A 401 -13.49 18.90 -19.16
CA GLU A 401 -12.04 18.67 -19.29
C GLU A 401 -11.58 17.36 -18.62
N TYR A 402 -12.25 16.99 -17.52
CA TYR A 402 -11.94 15.81 -16.72
C TYR A 402 -13.00 14.71 -16.83
N GLY A 403 -13.85 14.78 -17.86
CA GLY A 403 -14.97 13.85 -18.05
C GLY A 403 -16.17 14.14 -17.14
N CYS A 404 -17.06 13.16 -17.06
CA CYS A 404 -18.37 13.29 -16.39
C CYS A 404 -18.36 12.73 -14.98
N GLN A 405 -19.20 13.31 -14.12
CA GLN A 405 -19.62 12.68 -12.88
C GLN A 405 -20.36 11.37 -13.15
N ASP A 406 -20.30 10.44 -12.19
CA ASP A 406 -20.97 9.14 -12.29
C ASP A 406 -22.47 9.34 -12.58
N GLY A 407 -22.99 8.60 -13.56
CA GLY A 407 -24.37 8.76 -14.03
C GLY A 407 -24.54 9.67 -15.23
N TYR A 408 -23.46 10.25 -15.78
CA TYR A 408 -23.49 11.06 -17.00
C TYR A 408 -22.42 10.61 -18.01
N TRP A 409 -22.67 10.85 -19.30
CA TRP A 409 -21.78 10.47 -20.39
C TRP A 409 -21.81 11.47 -21.54
N ASN A 410 -20.91 11.25 -22.50
CA ASN A 410 -20.49 12.11 -23.61
C ASN A 410 -19.52 13.23 -23.19
N ARG A 411 -18.98 13.98 -24.16
CA ARG A 411 -17.98 15.03 -23.87
C ARG A 411 -18.52 16.25 -23.13
N LYS A 412 -19.83 16.46 -23.08
CA LYS A 412 -20.52 17.57 -22.41
C LYS A 412 -21.17 17.18 -21.08
N CYS A 413 -21.35 15.87 -20.85
CA CYS A 413 -22.04 15.31 -19.69
C CYS A 413 -23.50 15.78 -19.55
N ASP A 414 -24.15 16.11 -20.66
CA ASP A 414 -25.57 16.48 -20.71
C ASP A 414 -26.49 15.25 -20.85
N ARG A 415 -25.92 14.07 -21.11
CA ARG A 415 -26.66 12.80 -21.18
C ARG A 415 -26.48 12.00 -19.91
N LYS A 416 -27.58 11.52 -19.35
CA LYS A 416 -27.58 10.62 -18.19
C LYS A 416 -27.38 9.17 -18.64
N CYS A 417 -26.73 8.37 -17.80
CA CYS A 417 -26.75 6.92 -17.90
C CYS A 417 -28.19 6.42 -17.78
N LYS A 418 -28.47 5.23 -18.33
CA LYS A 418 -29.79 4.60 -18.27
C LYS A 418 -30.13 4.19 -16.83
N ASP A 419 -31.41 4.19 -16.46
CA ASP A 419 -31.87 4.08 -15.06
C ASP A 419 -31.37 2.84 -14.29
N ASN A 420 -31.17 1.71 -14.97
CA ASN A 420 -30.67 0.46 -14.37
C ASN A 420 -29.13 0.36 -14.36
N CYS A 421 -28.44 1.45 -14.68
CA CYS A 421 -27.00 1.53 -14.75
C CYS A 421 -26.41 2.38 -13.62
N SER A 422 -25.50 1.80 -12.84
CA SER A 422 -24.82 2.51 -11.76
C SER A 422 -23.64 3.38 -12.23
N ALA A 423 -23.00 3.00 -13.34
CA ALA A 423 -21.95 3.76 -13.99
C ALA A 423 -21.88 3.35 -15.46
N CYS A 424 -21.77 4.32 -16.37
CA CYS A 424 -21.64 4.08 -17.80
C CYS A 424 -20.34 4.67 -18.35
N ASP A 425 -19.88 4.12 -19.47
CA ASP A 425 -18.71 4.58 -20.18
C ASP A 425 -18.90 6.05 -20.60
N GLN A 426 -17.90 6.87 -20.31
CA GLN A 426 -18.02 8.32 -20.43
C GLN A 426 -18.14 8.82 -21.88
N ILE A 427 -17.87 7.98 -22.89
CA ILE A 427 -17.92 8.38 -24.30
C ILE A 427 -19.12 7.75 -25.00
N THR A 428 -19.31 6.45 -24.80
CA THR A 428 -20.32 5.64 -25.49
C THR A 428 -21.63 5.54 -24.74
N GLY A 429 -21.64 5.80 -23.42
CA GLY A 429 -22.81 5.61 -22.57
C GLY A 429 -23.11 4.15 -22.25
N ALA A 430 -22.26 3.21 -22.67
CA ALA A 430 -22.43 1.78 -22.41
C ALA A 430 -22.32 1.49 -20.91
N CYS A 431 -23.21 0.68 -20.35
CA CYS A 431 -23.21 0.41 -18.93
C CYS A 431 -22.00 -0.45 -18.52
N LEU A 432 -21.25 0.04 -17.53
CA LEU A 432 -20.11 -0.68 -16.96
C LEU A 432 -20.56 -1.61 -15.83
N ARG A 433 -21.62 -1.25 -15.10
CA ARG A 433 -22.18 -2.03 -13.97
C ARG A 433 -23.67 -1.76 -13.79
N CYS A 434 -24.44 -2.85 -13.75
CA CYS A 434 -25.88 -2.79 -13.46
C CYS A 434 -26.15 -2.45 -11.99
N LEU A 435 -27.17 -1.63 -11.75
CA LEU A 435 -27.63 -1.27 -10.40
C LEU A 435 -28.15 -2.49 -9.63
N SER A 436 -28.75 -3.44 -10.36
CA SER A 436 -29.21 -4.72 -9.84
C SER A 436 -28.42 -5.85 -10.48
N ALA A 437 -27.87 -6.75 -9.65
CA ALA A 437 -27.16 -7.95 -10.10
C ALA A 437 -28.08 -8.97 -10.81
N ARG A 438 -29.38 -8.67 -10.94
CA ARG A 438 -30.39 -9.47 -11.63
C ARG A 438 -30.52 -9.13 -13.12
N TYR A 439 -29.76 -8.18 -13.63
CA TYR A 439 -29.75 -7.79 -15.03
C TYR A 439 -28.33 -7.74 -15.58
N TYR A 440 -28.20 -7.92 -16.89
CA TYR A 440 -26.95 -7.91 -17.63
C TYR A 440 -27.13 -7.33 -19.05
N GLY A 441 -26.03 -7.25 -19.80
CA GLY A 441 -25.98 -6.65 -21.13
C GLY A 441 -25.50 -5.19 -21.09
N GLY A 442 -25.20 -4.64 -22.27
CA GLY A 442 -24.64 -3.29 -22.40
C GLY A 442 -25.51 -2.17 -21.84
N ASP A 443 -26.81 -2.41 -21.68
CA ASP A 443 -27.78 -1.46 -21.12
C ASP A 443 -28.45 -1.96 -19.83
N CYS A 444 -28.06 -3.13 -19.32
CA CYS A 444 -28.69 -3.75 -18.14
C CYS A 444 -30.21 -3.98 -18.28
N ASP A 445 -30.66 -4.26 -19.50
CA ASP A 445 -32.07 -4.53 -19.81
C ASP A 445 -32.39 -6.04 -19.85
N THR A 446 -31.37 -6.91 -19.89
CA THR A 446 -31.59 -8.35 -20.00
C THR A 446 -31.59 -8.98 -18.62
N PRO A 447 -32.67 -9.65 -18.17
CA PRO A 447 -32.69 -10.28 -16.86
C PRO A 447 -31.76 -11.50 -16.82
N CYS A 448 -31.05 -11.69 -15.70
CA CYS A 448 -30.27 -12.90 -15.43
C CYS A 448 -31.19 -14.12 -15.41
N ASN A 449 -30.63 -15.28 -15.76
CA ASN A 449 -31.35 -16.53 -15.66
C ASN A 449 -31.81 -16.78 -14.21
N ASN A 450 -33.08 -17.12 -14.03
CA ASN A 450 -33.68 -17.42 -12.72
C ASN A 450 -33.04 -18.66 -12.06
N ASN A 451 -32.38 -19.51 -12.86
CA ASN A 451 -31.64 -20.67 -12.38
C ASN A 451 -30.24 -20.31 -11.86
N CYS A 452 -29.77 -19.06 -11.99
CA CYS A 452 -28.58 -18.62 -11.25
C CYS A 452 -28.87 -18.58 -9.75
N VAL A 453 -27.89 -18.93 -8.91
CA VAL A 453 -28.01 -18.75 -7.46
C VAL A 453 -28.29 -17.28 -7.13
N ASN A 454 -29.38 -17.04 -6.39
CA ASN A 454 -29.91 -15.71 -6.06
C ASN A 454 -30.23 -14.80 -7.27
N VAL A 455 -30.41 -15.39 -8.48
CA VAL A 455 -30.66 -14.66 -9.73
C VAL A 455 -29.58 -13.60 -9.97
N SER A 456 -28.31 -13.96 -9.73
CA SER A 456 -27.17 -13.04 -9.87
C SER A 456 -26.23 -13.46 -10.99
N CYS A 457 -25.95 -12.53 -11.92
CA CYS A 457 -25.03 -12.76 -13.02
C CYS A 457 -24.09 -11.56 -13.28
N HIS A 458 -22.97 -11.83 -13.95
CA HIS A 458 -22.04 -10.82 -14.47
C HIS A 458 -22.65 -10.09 -15.69
N LEU A 459 -22.05 -8.98 -16.13
CA LEU A 459 -22.56 -8.19 -17.27
C LEU A 459 -22.64 -8.97 -18.60
N ASN A 460 -21.90 -10.06 -18.73
CA ASN A 460 -21.95 -10.96 -19.88
C ASN A 460 -23.00 -12.09 -19.73
N GLY A 461 -23.79 -12.09 -18.66
CA GLY A 461 -24.86 -13.08 -18.40
C GLY A 461 -24.43 -14.31 -17.60
N THR A 462 -23.14 -14.47 -17.29
CA THR A 462 -22.64 -15.64 -16.55
C THR A 462 -22.99 -15.58 -15.06
N CYS A 463 -23.49 -16.66 -14.47
CA CYS A 463 -23.93 -16.68 -13.09
C CYS A 463 -22.75 -16.54 -12.11
N THR A 464 -22.84 -15.61 -11.15
CA THR A 464 -21.71 -15.27 -10.26
C THR A 464 -21.40 -16.34 -9.20
N ARG A 465 -22.40 -17.14 -8.85
CA ARG A 465 -22.35 -18.14 -7.76
C ARG A 465 -22.75 -19.54 -8.25
N GLY A 466 -22.68 -19.78 -9.56
CA GLY A 466 -23.12 -21.01 -10.20
C GLY A 466 -24.65 -21.16 -10.26
N CYS A 467 -25.08 -22.38 -10.52
CA CYS A 467 -26.49 -22.73 -10.76
C CYS A 467 -27.22 -23.22 -9.52
N ASN A 468 -28.52 -22.92 -9.45
CA ASN A 468 -29.45 -23.66 -8.62
C ASN A 468 -29.44 -25.13 -9.05
N GLY A 469 -29.71 -26.01 -8.10
CA GLY A 469 -29.76 -27.46 -8.32
C GLY A 469 -30.55 -27.84 -9.56
N ASP A 470 -30.08 -28.87 -10.26
CA ASP A 470 -30.66 -29.41 -11.49
C ASP A 470 -30.44 -28.61 -12.78
N TYR A 471 -29.55 -27.61 -12.76
CA TYR A 471 -29.10 -26.91 -13.97
C TYR A 471 -27.58 -26.80 -14.02
N TYR A 472 -27.02 -26.73 -15.23
CA TYR A 472 -25.59 -26.59 -15.45
C TYR A 472 -25.27 -25.66 -16.63
N GLY A 473 -23.98 -25.28 -16.70
CA GLY A 473 -23.42 -24.34 -17.67
C GLY A 473 -23.26 -22.94 -17.11
N SER A 474 -22.46 -22.10 -17.78
CA SER A 474 -22.06 -20.78 -17.27
C SER A 474 -23.22 -19.80 -17.02
N SER A 475 -24.36 -20.02 -17.69
CA SER A 475 -25.59 -19.22 -17.54
C SER A 475 -26.78 -20.05 -17.02
N CYS A 476 -26.55 -21.31 -16.61
CA CYS A 476 -27.56 -22.21 -16.03
C CYS A 476 -28.80 -22.44 -16.92
N GLU A 477 -28.58 -22.48 -18.23
CA GLU A 477 -29.62 -22.66 -19.25
C GLU A 477 -30.00 -24.12 -19.46
N THR A 478 -29.08 -25.05 -19.16
CA THR A 478 -29.28 -26.47 -19.47
C THR A 478 -29.69 -27.25 -18.23
N PRO A 479 -30.84 -27.94 -18.24
CA PRO A 479 -31.22 -28.81 -17.12
C PRO A 479 -30.33 -30.05 -17.06
N CYS A 480 -30.08 -30.55 -15.86
CA CYS A 480 -29.46 -31.85 -15.62
C CYS A 480 -30.30 -32.96 -16.26
N SER A 481 -29.65 -34.03 -16.70
CA SER A 481 -30.35 -35.22 -17.20
C SER A 481 -31.25 -35.80 -16.11
N GLU A 482 -32.53 -36.04 -16.43
CA GLU A 482 -33.48 -36.71 -15.52
C GLU A 482 -33.05 -38.15 -15.21
N LEU A 483 -32.11 -38.69 -15.99
CA LEU A 483 -31.54 -40.03 -15.83
C LEU A 483 -30.34 -40.06 -14.88
N CYS A 484 -29.93 -38.91 -14.33
CA CYS A 484 -28.98 -38.87 -13.21
C CYS A 484 -29.66 -39.43 -11.95
N ALA A 485 -28.98 -40.35 -11.25
CA ALA A 485 -29.46 -40.82 -9.96
C ALA A 485 -29.48 -39.67 -8.93
N ARG A 486 -30.47 -39.68 -8.03
CA ARG A 486 -30.66 -38.68 -6.97
C ARG A 486 -30.56 -39.33 -5.60
N PHE A 487 -29.86 -38.66 -4.68
CA PHE A 487 -29.80 -39.02 -3.26
C PHE A 487 -30.40 -37.87 -2.44
N GLU A 488 -31.10 -38.20 -1.34
CA GLU A 488 -31.96 -37.28 -0.57
C GLU A 488 -31.40 -35.84 -0.43
N ASN A 489 -32.15 -34.86 -0.94
CA ASN A 489 -31.89 -33.41 -0.88
C ASN A 489 -30.56 -32.92 -1.51
N GLU A 490 -29.86 -33.73 -2.31
CA GLU A 490 -28.65 -33.34 -3.03
C GLU A 490 -28.89 -33.14 -4.54
N TYR A 491 -28.04 -32.33 -5.18
CA TYR A 491 -28.17 -31.97 -6.59
C TYR A 491 -27.79 -33.13 -7.53
N ALA A 492 -28.60 -33.36 -8.57
CA ALA A 492 -28.43 -34.53 -9.44
C ALA A 492 -27.15 -34.50 -10.28
N CYS A 493 -26.67 -33.31 -10.66
CA CYS A 493 -25.49 -33.15 -11.51
C CYS A 493 -24.65 -31.92 -11.14
N SER A 494 -23.38 -31.93 -11.58
CA SER A 494 -22.43 -30.83 -11.43
C SER A 494 -22.94 -29.58 -12.16
N SER A 495 -23.02 -28.46 -11.45
CA SER A 495 -23.47 -27.17 -12.01
C SER A 495 -22.52 -26.58 -13.07
N GLU A 496 -21.27 -27.03 -13.13
CA GLU A 496 -20.32 -26.58 -14.16
C GLU A 496 -20.35 -27.46 -15.41
N THR A 497 -20.45 -28.78 -15.25
CA THR A 497 -20.20 -29.74 -16.34
C THR A 497 -21.42 -30.58 -16.74
N GLY A 498 -22.48 -30.58 -15.94
CA GLY A 498 -23.65 -31.44 -16.16
C GLY A 498 -23.42 -32.91 -15.81
N THR A 499 -22.26 -33.26 -15.26
CA THR A 499 -21.90 -34.65 -14.90
C THR A 499 -22.74 -35.13 -13.74
N CYS A 500 -23.40 -36.29 -13.88
CA CYS A 500 -24.25 -36.87 -12.84
C CYS A 500 -23.40 -37.25 -11.61
N MET A 501 -23.75 -36.73 -10.44
CA MET A 501 -22.94 -36.88 -9.22
C MET A 501 -23.08 -38.25 -8.56
N PHE A 502 -24.22 -38.92 -8.74
CA PHE A 502 -24.54 -40.21 -8.11
C PHE A 502 -24.65 -41.37 -9.11
N GLY A 503 -24.13 -41.18 -10.33
CA GLY A 503 -24.25 -42.16 -11.41
C GLY A 503 -25.61 -42.11 -12.13
N CYS A 504 -25.93 -43.18 -12.85
CA CYS A 504 -27.09 -43.25 -13.74
C CYS A 504 -28.21 -44.11 -13.18
N ALA A 505 -29.44 -43.78 -13.55
CA ALA A 505 -30.59 -44.66 -13.42
C ALA A 505 -30.35 -46.00 -14.14
N GLU A 506 -31.04 -47.06 -13.70
CA GLU A 506 -30.87 -48.40 -14.24
C GLU A 506 -31.04 -48.44 -15.76
N GLY A 507 -30.13 -49.14 -16.44
CA GLY A 507 -30.15 -49.26 -17.90
C GLY A 507 -29.47 -48.12 -18.66
N PHE A 508 -28.92 -47.10 -17.97
CA PHE A 508 -28.22 -45.98 -18.59
C PHE A 508 -26.74 -45.91 -18.19
N THR A 509 -25.90 -45.33 -19.06
CA THR A 509 -24.47 -45.16 -18.86
C THR A 509 -23.94 -43.86 -19.49
N GLY A 510 -22.66 -43.55 -19.25
CA GLY A 510 -22.00 -42.29 -19.61
C GLY A 510 -22.06 -41.23 -18.51
N SER A 511 -21.22 -40.20 -18.60
CA SER A 511 -21.06 -39.14 -17.57
C SER A 511 -22.33 -38.29 -17.34
N MET A 512 -23.23 -38.26 -18.32
CA MET A 512 -24.51 -37.54 -18.28
C MET A 512 -25.73 -38.49 -18.43
N CYS A 513 -25.48 -39.81 -18.37
CA CYS A 513 -26.51 -40.85 -18.39
C CYS A 513 -27.44 -40.85 -19.61
N MET A 514 -26.91 -40.46 -20.78
CA MET A 514 -27.68 -40.39 -22.03
C MET A 514 -27.55 -41.65 -22.92
N GLN A 515 -26.77 -42.67 -22.51
CA GLN A 515 -26.54 -43.88 -23.30
C GLN A 515 -27.27 -45.09 -22.70
N VAL A 516 -27.90 -45.93 -23.54
CA VAL A 516 -28.62 -47.13 -23.09
C VAL A 516 -27.71 -48.36 -23.07
N ILE A 517 -27.80 -49.19 -22.03
CA ILE A 517 -27.11 -50.47 -21.91
C ILE A 517 -27.85 -51.52 -22.77
N LYS A 518 -27.26 -51.93 -23.91
CA LYS A 518 -27.83 -52.99 -24.76
C LYS A 518 -27.64 -54.37 -24.09
N GLN A 519 -28.72 -55.04 -23.69
CA GLN A 519 -28.65 -56.42 -23.20
C GLN A 519 -28.56 -57.42 -24.36
N GLY A 520 -27.49 -58.23 -24.39
CA GLY A 520 -27.37 -59.40 -25.26
C GLY A 520 -28.07 -60.61 -24.64
N SER A 521 -28.95 -61.25 -25.41
CA SER A 521 -29.74 -62.43 -25.01
C SER A 521 -29.23 -63.71 -25.68
N GLY A 522 -29.20 -64.80 -24.89
CA GLY A 522 -29.09 -66.22 -25.33
C GLY A 522 -27.77 -66.90 -24.96
N GLY A 523 -27.68 -68.10 -24.38
CA GLY A 523 -28.63 -69.14 -23.97
C GLY A 523 -27.83 -70.36 -23.45
N GLY A 524 -28.45 -71.21 -22.61
CA GLY A 524 -27.81 -72.15 -21.66
C GLY A 524 -26.98 -73.35 -22.20
N ASN A 525 -26.20 -73.98 -21.30
CA ASN A 525 -26.27 -75.42 -20.93
C ASN A 525 -25.29 -75.80 -19.80
N MET A 526 -25.62 -76.92 -19.14
CA MET A 526 -25.17 -77.46 -17.83
C MET A 526 -23.71 -77.98 -17.72
N LEU A 527 -23.20 -78.01 -16.47
CA LEU A 527 -21.98 -78.64 -15.90
C LEU A 527 -21.90 -80.19 -16.12
N PRO A 528 -20.76 -80.93 -15.95
CA PRO A 528 -19.75 -80.74 -14.87
C PRO A 528 -18.24 -81.05 -15.19
N ALA A 529 -17.40 -80.75 -14.17
CA ALA A 529 -16.09 -81.33 -13.81
C ALA A 529 -14.76 -80.69 -14.32
N ALA A 530 -14.10 -80.02 -13.36
CA ALA A 530 -12.72 -80.26 -12.89
C ALA A 530 -11.56 -79.31 -13.31
N LEU A 531 -10.76 -79.01 -12.25
CA LEU A 531 -9.36 -78.51 -12.20
C LEU A 531 -9.19 -76.99 -12.44
N GLY A 532 -8.71 -76.16 -11.51
CA GLY A 532 -7.74 -76.41 -10.46
C GLY A 532 -6.30 -76.14 -10.90
N ALA A 533 -6.00 -75.04 -11.62
CA ALA A 533 -4.63 -74.53 -11.83
C ALA A 533 -4.64 -73.14 -12.50
N GLY A 534 -4.88 -72.06 -11.74
CA GLY A 534 -4.92 -70.70 -12.28
C GLY A 534 -4.17 -69.63 -11.47
N CYS A 535 -3.52 -70.01 -10.35
CA CYS A 535 -2.85 -69.04 -9.48
C CYS A 535 -1.31 -69.12 -9.51
N ALA A 536 -0.71 -70.09 -10.22
CA ALA A 536 0.74 -70.22 -10.32
C ALA A 536 1.36 -69.45 -11.50
N ALA A 537 0.60 -69.20 -12.58
CA ALA A 537 1.12 -68.54 -13.78
C ALA A 537 1.32 -67.02 -13.60
N PHE A 538 0.45 -66.35 -12.84
CA PHE A 538 0.54 -64.91 -12.60
C PHE A 538 1.72 -64.52 -11.70
N VAL A 539 2.10 -65.38 -10.75
CA VAL A 539 3.24 -65.14 -9.86
C VAL A 539 4.57 -65.30 -10.61
N ILE A 540 4.66 -66.26 -11.54
CA ILE A 540 5.87 -66.48 -12.35
C ILE A 540 6.07 -65.33 -13.35
N ILE A 541 5.00 -64.82 -13.97
CA ILE A 541 5.09 -63.68 -14.91
C ILE A 541 5.51 -62.40 -14.17
N ALA A 542 5.00 -62.15 -12.95
CA ALA A 542 5.39 -61.00 -12.14
C ALA A 542 6.87 -61.05 -11.72
N ILE A 543 7.39 -62.24 -11.38
CA ILE A 543 8.80 -62.42 -11.01
C ILE A 543 9.73 -62.25 -12.23
N VAL A 544 9.33 -62.73 -13.41
CA VAL A 544 10.12 -62.57 -14.66
C VAL A 544 10.18 -61.10 -15.10
N VAL A 545 9.08 -60.34 -14.96
CA VAL A 545 9.06 -58.89 -15.25
C VAL A 545 9.90 -58.11 -14.25
N ALA A 546 9.85 -58.44 -12.96
CA ALA A 546 10.66 -57.79 -11.93
C ALA A 546 12.17 -58.03 -12.13
N VAL A 547 12.57 -59.24 -12.50
CA VAL A 547 13.97 -59.57 -12.80
C VAL A 547 14.43 -58.92 -14.11
N GLY A 548 13.57 -58.84 -15.13
CA GLY A 548 13.88 -58.15 -16.39
C GLY A 548 14.12 -56.64 -16.23
N VAL A 549 13.32 -55.97 -15.40
CA VAL A 549 13.49 -54.54 -15.07
C VAL A 549 14.76 -54.30 -14.25
N PHE A 550 15.09 -55.20 -13.31
CA PHE A 550 16.28 -55.08 -12.48
C PHE A 550 17.60 -55.28 -13.25
N VAL A 551 17.60 -56.13 -14.29
CA VAL A 551 18.75 -56.31 -15.19
C VAL A 551 18.93 -55.10 -16.14
N HIS A 552 17.85 -54.44 -16.56
CA HIS A 552 17.93 -53.26 -17.43
C HIS A 552 18.43 -52.00 -16.70
N ILE A 553 18.14 -51.86 -15.40
CA ILE A 553 18.55 -50.69 -14.60
C ILE A 553 20.05 -50.73 -14.22
N ARG A 554 20.70 -51.90 -14.22
CA ARG A 554 22.15 -52.01 -13.94
C ARG A 554 23.06 -51.84 -15.18
N GLY A 555 22.51 -51.60 -16.37
CA GLY A 555 23.26 -51.60 -17.63
C GLY A 555 23.69 -50.25 -18.20
N ARG A 556 23.36 -49.11 -17.60
CA ARG A 556 23.76 -47.79 -18.13
C ARG A 556 24.41 -46.90 -17.08
N SER A 557 25.74 -46.90 -17.09
CA SER A 557 26.57 -45.86 -16.45
C SER A 557 26.36 -44.49 -17.14
N PRO A 558 26.55 -43.37 -16.43
CA PRO A 558 26.42 -42.03 -17.00
C PRO A 558 27.77 -41.55 -17.58
N MET A 559 27.75 -40.86 -18.73
CA MET A 559 28.90 -40.12 -19.26
C MET A 559 28.53 -38.70 -19.70
N TYR A 560 28.99 -37.74 -18.88
CA TYR A 560 29.70 -36.49 -19.19
C TYR A 560 29.42 -35.68 -20.49
N ASP A 561 28.82 -34.50 -20.27
CA ASP A 561 29.22 -33.12 -20.68
C ASP A 561 29.43 -32.66 -22.15
N THR A 562 29.37 -31.33 -22.27
CA THR A 562 29.97 -30.41 -23.28
C THR A 562 29.13 -29.91 -24.49
N VAL A 563 28.58 -28.69 -24.33
CA VAL A 563 28.97 -27.42 -25.00
C VAL A 563 29.02 -27.33 -26.56
N GLN A 564 28.18 -26.40 -27.05
CA GLN A 564 28.36 -25.43 -28.15
C GLN A 564 27.88 -25.65 -29.60
N ARG A 565 27.21 -24.56 -30.03
CA ARG A 565 27.28 -23.82 -31.31
C ARG A 565 26.67 -24.41 -32.58
N ALA A 566 25.62 -23.69 -32.96
CA ALA A 566 25.53 -22.86 -34.17
C ALA A 566 24.94 -23.49 -35.43
N ASN A 567 24.04 -22.67 -36.00
CA ASN A 567 24.02 -22.22 -37.39
C ASN A 567 22.97 -22.80 -38.36
N HIS A 568 22.29 -21.82 -38.98
CA HIS A 568 21.67 -21.76 -40.32
C HIS A 568 20.25 -22.33 -40.48
N ALA A 569 19.32 -21.73 -41.23
CA ALA A 569 19.24 -20.45 -41.94
C ALA A 569 17.82 -20.29 -42.55
N ASN A 570 17.44 -19.05 -42.90
CA ASN A 570 16.62 -18.63 -44.07
C ASN A 570 15.10 -18.97 -44.09
N LEU A 571 14.14 -18.16 -44.58
CA LEU A 571 14.01 -16.84 -45.25
C LEU A 571 12.48 -16.38 -45.16
N PRO A 572 11.95 -15.29 -45.80
CA PRO A 572 11.12 -14.24 -45.16
C PRO A 572 9.79 -13.89 -45.91
N GLU A 573 9.08 -12.83 -45.48
CA GLU A 573 8.41 -11.76 -46.29
C GLU A 573 7.66 -10.78 -45.35
N GLU A 574 8.11 -9.50 -45.27
CA GLU A 574 7.46 -8.25 -45.74
C GLU A 574 6.14 -7.86 -45.00
N LEU A 575 5.97 -6.67 -44.41
CA LEU A 575 5.92 -5.33 -45.04
C LEU A 575 6.22 -4.19 -44.03
N THR A 576 7.03 -3.22 -44.48
CA THR A 576 7.37 -1.93 -43.84
C THR A 576 6.57 -0.76 -44.44
N TYR A 577 6.20 0.23 -43.62
CA TYR A 577 5.99 1.65 -43.96
C TYR A 577 5.79 2.41 -42.63
N SER A 578 6.39 3.54 -42.27
CA SER A 578 7.48 4.38 -42.76
C SER A 578 7.79 5.38 -41.62
N ALA A 579 9.07 5.64 -41.34
CA ALA A 579 9.52 6.74 -40.49
C ALA A 579 9.71 8.02 -41.33
N LEU A 580 9.47 9.19 -40.73
CA LEU A 580 10.08 10.44 -41.14
C LEU A 580 10.60 11.16 -39.88
N GLN A 581 11.93 11.30 -39.84
CA GLN A 581 12.69 12.15 -38.93
C GLN A 581 12.61 13.60 -39.38
N ALA A 582 12.76 14.54 -38.45
CA ALA A 582 13.62 15.70 -38.65
C ALA A 582 14.07 16.27 -37.30
N ASN A 583 15.38 16.23 -37.07
CA ASN A 583 16.09 17.14 -36.16
C ASN A 583 16.21 18.52 -36.82
N GLY A 584 16.23 19.59 -36.03
CA GLY A 584 16.89 20.84 -36.43
C GLY A 584 16.34 22.11 -35.76
N MET A 585 17.14 22.62 -34.80
CA MET A 585 17.17 23.99 -34.24
C MET A 585 16.13 24.37 -33.19
#